data_AF-A0A654BVZ4-F1
#
_entry.id   AF-A0A654BVZ4-F1
#
_cell.length_a   1.000
_cell.length_b   1.000
_cell.length_c   1.000
_cell.angle_alpha   90.00
_cell.angle_beta   90.00
_cell.angle_gamma   90.00
#
_symmetry.space_group_name_H-M   'P 1'
#
loop_
_entity.id
_entity.type
_entity.pdbx_description
1 polymer ?
#
loop_
_entity_poly.entity_id
_entity_poly.type
_entity_poly.pdbx_seq_one_letter_code
_entity_poly.pdbx_strand_id
1 'polypeptide(L)'
;MRLTTLLLMMTTLASTSLLAQQPPKMPSTEPAAGAPGTATPQPYPKVAPQHLPAPARNNPPLLKQAPQPHSNQPRSDQDVPLLQQQRERNTQPVPKPDE
;
A
#
# COMPACT_ATOMS: atom_id res chain seq x y z
N MET A 1 -4.82 -51.83 -34.17
CA MET A 1 -5.88 -50.80 -34.33
C MET A 1 -6.63 -50.51 -33.03
N ARG A 2 -7.09 -51.51 -32.25
CA ARG A 2 -7.82 -51.27 -30.98
C ARG A 2 -6.93 -50.85 -29.79
N LEU A 3 -5.73 -51.43 -29.68
CA LEU A 3 -4.77 -51.06 -28.63
C LEU A 3 -4.27 -49.61 -28.79
N THR A 4 -3.97 -49.22 -30.03
CA THR A 4 -3.46 -47.89 -30.36
C THR A 4 -4.50 -46.79 -30.11
N THR A 5 -5.78 -47.06 -30.36
CA THR A 5 -6.88 -46.13 -30.05
C THR A 5 -7.11 -45.99 -28.55
N LEU A 6 -7.00 -47.08 -27.78
CA LEU A 6 -7.13 -47.04 -26.32
C LEU A 6 -5.98 -46.28 -25.66
N LEU A 7 -4.75 -46.47 -26.15
CA LEU A 7 -3.56 -45.74 -25.70
C LEU A 7 -3.70 -44.24 -25.98
N LEU A 8 -4.21 -43.87 -27.16
CA LEU A 8 -4.44 -42.47 -27.52
C LEU A 8 -5.50 -41.81 -26.62
N MET A 9 -6.58 -42.53 -26.31
CA MET A 9 -7.64 -42.05 -25.42
C MET A 9 -7.12 -41.80 -24.00
N MET A 10 -6.33 -42.73 -23.46
CA MET A 10 -5.74 -42.60 -22.12
C MET A 10 -4.78 -41.42 -22.02
N THR A 11 -3.94 -41.18 -23.03
CA THR A 11 -3.02 -40.03 -23.02
C THR A 11 -3.75 -38.70 -23.15
N THR A 12 -4.81 -38.62 -23.95
CA THR A 12 -5.64 -37.41 -24.04
C THR A 12 -6.37 -37.08 -22.74
N LEU A 13 -6.88 -38.11 -22.04
CA LEU A 13 -7.62 -37.94 -20.78
C LEU A 13 -6.69 -37.54 -19.62
N ALA A 14 -5.48 -38.12 -19.55
CA ALA A 14 -4.48 -37.74 -18.53
C ALA A 14 -3.96 -36.30 -18.73
N SER A 15 -3.86 -35.84 -19.97
CA SER A 15 -3.37 -34.49 -20.29
C SER A 15 -4.36 -33.39 -19.88
N THR A 16 -5.66 -33.67 -19.92
CA THR A 16 -6.70 -32.68 -19.55
C THR A 16 -6.82 -32.51 -18.02
N SER A 17 -6.58 -33.55 -17.23
CA SER A 17 -6.63 -33.46 -15.76
C SER A 17 -5.54 -32.59 -15.14
N LEU A 18 -4.44 -32.35 -15.86
CA LEU A 18 -3.32 -31.54 -15.34
C LEU A 18 -3.60 -30.04 -15.46
N LEU A 19 -4.34 -29.62 -16.50
CA LEU A 19 -4.71 -28.21 -16.72
C LEU A 19 -5.86 -27.75 -15.82
N ALA A 20 -6.73 -28.66 -15.39
CA ALA A 20 -7.86 -28.35 -14.51
C ALA A 20 -7.47 -28.15 -13.03
N GLN A 21 -6.26 -28.57 -12.62
CA GLN A 21 -5.78 -28.44 -11.24
C GLN A 21 -5.00 -27.16 -10.97
N GLN A 22 -4.78 -26.32 -11.98
CA GLN A 22 -4.12 -25.04 -11.76
C GLN A 22 -5.17 -24.01 -11.33
N PRO A 23 -5.21 -23.59 -10.05
CA PRO A 23 -6.08 -22.49 -9.66
C PRO A 23 -5.74 -21.26 -10.51
N PRO A 24 -6.75 -20.47 -10.92
CA PRO A 24 -6.51 -19.26 -11.69
C PRO A 24 -5.50 -18.41 -10.93
N LYS A 25 -4.37 -18.09 -11.59
CA LYS A 25 -3.37 -17.20 -11.01
C LYS A 25 -4.00 -15.81 -10.93
N MET A 26 -4.57 -15.51 -9.76
CA MET A 26 -5.11 -14.18 -9.52
C MET A 26 -3.95 -13.18 -9.56
N PRO A 27 -4.10 -12.04 -10.24
CA PRO A 27 -3.16 -10.95 -10.08
C PRO A 27 -3.11 -10.61 -8.58
N SER A 28 -1.91 -10.39 -8.06
CA SER A 28 -1.76 -9.96 -6.67
C SER A 28 -2.56 -8.68 -6.47
N THR A 29 -3.55 -8.72 -5.58
CA THR A 29 -4.33 -7.53 -5.18
C THR A 29 -3.56 -6.66 -4.20
N GLU A 30 -2.33 -7.04 -3.84
CA GLU A 30 -1.54 -6.24 -2.92
C GLU A 30 -1.23 -4.87 -3.53
N PRO A 31 -1.57 -3.77 -2.83
CA PRO A 31 -1.20 -2.44 -3.25
C PRO A 31 0.31 -2.36 -3.42
N ALA A 32 0.77 -1.73 -4.51
CA ALA A 32 2.19 -1.46 -4.69
C ALA A 32 2.72 -0.66 -3.48
N ALA A 33 3.99 -0.89 -3.11
CA ALA A 33 4.64 -0.08 -2.09
C ALA A 33 4.55 1.41 -2.49
N GLY A 34 4.06 2.26 -1.58
CA GLY A 34 3.83 3.68 -1.89
C GLY A 34 2.45 3.99 -2.47
N ALA A 35 1.57 3.00 -2.67
CA ALA A 35 0.23 3.24 -3.19
C ALA A 35 -0.62 4.11 -2.22
N PRO A 36 -1.57 4.89 -2.74
CA PRO A 36 -2.50 5.64 -1.91
C PRO A 36 -3.22 4.73 -0.91
N GLY A 37 -3.37 5.19 0.34
CA GLY A 37 -4.04 4.42 1.40
C GLY A 37 -3.19 3.33 2.06
N THR A 38 -1.91 3.19 1.70
CA THR A 38 -0.95 2.38 2.46
C THR A 38 -0.39 3.15 3.66
N ALA A 39 0.24 2.46 4.62
CA ALA A 39 0.89 3.10 5.77
C ALA A 39 2.06 4.03 5.37
N THR A 40 2.63 3.82 4.19
CA THR A 40 3.76 4.61 3.64
C THR A 40 3.42 5.11 2.24
N PRO A 41 2.46 6.03 2.09
CA PRO A 41 2.08 6.53 0.77
C PRO A 41 3.23 7.34 0.15
N GLN A 42 3.41 7.23 -1.17
CA GLN A 42 4.42 7.99 -1.89
C GLN A 42 4.12 9.50 -1.79
N PRO A 43 5.07 10.34 -1.37
CA PRO A 43 4.86 11.79 -1.31
C PRO A 43 4.59 12.39 -2.69
N TYR A 44 3.70 13.38 -2.76
CA TYR A 44 3.45 14.13 -3.98
C TYR A 44 4.72 14.84 -4.47
N PRO A 45 4.97 14.87 -5.79
CA PRO A 45 6.10 15.62 -6.34
C PRO A 45 5.90 17.12 -6.09
N LYS A 46 6.98 17.79 -5.67
CA LYS A 46 6.98 19.26 -5.58
C LYS A 46 7.04 19.84 -6.98
N VAL A 47 5.93 20.41 -7.44
CA VAL A 47 5.89 21.16 -8.71
C VAL A 47 6.33 22.59 -8.43
N ALA A 48 7.45 23.01 -9.03
CA ALA A 48 7.83 24.42 -9.00
C ALA A 48 6.80 25.23 -9.81
N PRO A 49 6.29 26.37 -9.30
CA PRO A 49 5.30 27.13 -10.05
C PRO A 49 5.96 27.73 -11.30
N GLN A 50 5.32 27.56 -12.46
CA GLN A 50 5.89 27.89 -13.78
C GLN A 50 6.15 29.39 -14.00
N HIS A 51 5.53 30.26 -13.20
CA HIS A 51 5.54 31.71 -13.42
C HIS A 51 6.13 32.50 -12.25
N LEU A 52 7.08 31.92 -11.50
CA LEU A 52 7.82 32.76 -10.55
C LEU A 52 8.72 33.73 -11.30
N PRO A 53 8.60 35.05 -11.05
CA PRO A 53 9.59 36.00 -11.55
C PRO A 53 10.96 35.64 -10.97
N ALA A 54 11.96 35.56 -11.84
CA ALA A 54 13.33 35.33 -11.40
C ALA A 54 13.80 36.50 -10.51
N PRO A 55 14.59 36.23 -9.45
CA PRO A 55 15.23 37.29 -8.69
C PRO A 55 16.07 38.16 -9.63
N ALA A 56 15.83 39.47 -9.64
CA ALA A 56 16.65 40.37 -10.44
C ALA A 56 18.07 40.41 -9.88
N ARG A 57 19.08 40.22 -10.76
CA ARG A 57 20.50 40.04 -10.39
C ARG A 57 21.07 41.13 -9.48
N ASN A 58 20.53 42.34 -9.55
CA ASN A 58 20.97 43.51 -8.78
C ASN A 58 19.88 44.09 -7.86
N ASN A 59 18.79 43.36 -7.62
CA ASN A 59 17.73 43.83 -6.72
C ASN A 59 17.57 42.83 -5.56
N PRO A 60 17.97 43.21 -4.33
CA PRO A 60 17.75 42.34 -3.19
C PRO A 60 16.25 42.14 -2.95
N PRO A 61 15.83 40.97 -2.45
CA PRO A 61 14.43 40.70 -2.19
C PRO A 61 13.90 41.66 -1.11
N LEU A 62 12.72 42.24 -1.35
CA LEU A 62 12.05 43.13 -0.38
C LEU A 62 11.64 42.40 0.90
N LEU A 63 11.43 41.08 0.80
CA LEU A 63 11.01 40.23 1.91
C LEU A 63 12.07 39.19 2.21
N LYS A 64 12.29 38.92 3.49
CA LYS A 64 13.10 37.78 3.93
C LYS A 64 12.38 36.50 3.52
N GLN A 65 13.12 35.53 2.98
CA GLN A 65 12.55 34.20 2.74
C GLN A 65 11.98 33.66 4.05
N ALA A 66 10.74 33.20 4.00
CA ALA A 66 10.15 32.49 5.12
C ALA A 66 11.03 31.29 5.45
N PRO A 67 11.25 30.97 6.75
CA PRO A 67 11.96 29.77 7.12
C PRO A 67 11.34 28.57 6.40
N GLN A 68 12.12 27.85 5.61
CA GLN A 68 11.65 26.59 5.06
C GLN A 68 11.34 25.66 6.24
N PRO A 69 10.24 24.89 6.22
CA PRO A 69 10.03 23.88 7.24
C PRO A 69 11.24 22.94 7.22
N HIS A 70 12.01 22.92 8.30
CA HIS A 70 13.32 22.26 8.39
C HIS A 70 13.22 20.73 8.38
N SER A 71 12.03 20.18 8.18
CA SER A 71 11.78 18.78 8.44
C SER A 71 10.60 18.27 7.62
N ASN A 72 10.89 17.39 6.67
CA ASN A 72 9.93 16.40 6.16
C ASN A 72 9.79 15.21 7.14
N GLN A 73 10.40 15.29 8.33
CA GLN A 73 10.34 14.21 9.30
C GLN A 73 8.92 14.15 9.85
N PRO A 74 8.28 12.97 9.83
CA PRO A 74 6.98 12.78 10.45
C PRO A 74 7.09 13.29 11.88
N ARG A 75 6.22 14.23 12.25
CA ARG A 75 6.07 14.61 13.64
C ARG A 75 5.72 13.33 14.38
N SER A 76 6.42 13.02 15.47
CA SER A 76 6.02 11.89 16.31
C SER A 76 4.56 12.13 16.71
N ASP A 77 3.68 11.22 16.33
CA ASP A 77 2.29 11.26 16.73
C ASP A 77 2.27 11.30 18.26
N GLN A 78 1.68 12.34 18.81
CA GLN A 78 1.54 12.44 20.26
C GLN A 78 0.54 11.38 20.72
N ASP A 79 0.81 10.76 21.86
CA ASP A 79 -0.11 9.79 22.45
C ASP A 79 -1.45 10.49 22.74
N VAL A 80 -2.49 10.08 22.03
CA VAL A 80 -3.85 10.59 22.24
C VAL A 80 -4.42 9.91 23.48
N PRO A 81 -4.80 10.64 24.54
CA PRO A 81 -5.27 10.02 25.79
C PRO A 81 -6.41 9.02 25.61
N LEU A 82 -7.31 9.29 24.67
CA LEU A 82 -8.44 8.41 24.33
C LEU A 82 -7.99 7.08 23.69
N LEU A 83 -6.91 7.09 22.90
CA LEU A 83 -6.36 5.87 22.32
C LEU A 83 -5.72 4.99 23.39
N GLN A 84 -5.07 5.60 24.37
CA GLN A 84 -4.50 4.87 25.51
C GLN A 84 -5.62 4.21 26.34
N GLN A 85 -6.66 4.96 26.69
CA GLN A 85 -7.82 4.44 27.42
C GLN A 85 -8.52 3.30 26.66
N GLN A 86 -8.61 3.39 25.33
CA GLN A 86 -9.20 2.32 24.51
C GLN A 86 -8.34 1.05 24.55
N ARG A 87 -7.02 1.16 24.50
CA ARG A 87 -6.10 0.01 24.58
C ARG A 87 -6.25 -0.72 25.92
N GLU A 88 -6.33 0.03 27.02
CA GLU A 88 -6.54 -0.51 28.37
C GLU A 88 -7.89 -1.24 28.50
N ARG A 89 -8.94 -0.71 27.87
CA ARG A 89 -10.24 -1.40 27.82
C ARG A 89 -10.18 -2.69 27.00
N ASN A 90 -9.47 -2.67 25.86
CA ASN A 90 -9.33 -3.83 25.00
C ASN A 90 -8.51 -4.96 25.65
N THR A 91 -7.65 -4.65 26.62
CA THR A 91 -6.90 -5.66 27.37
C THR A 91 -7.72 -6.35 28.46
N GLN A 92 -8.89 -5.82 28.81
CA GLN A 92 -9.74 -6.46 29.82
C GLN A 92 -10.53 -7.62 29.20
N PRO A 93 -10.55 -8.80 29.83
CA PRO A 93 -11.36 -9.92 29.38
C PRO A 93 -12.85 -9.56 29.46
N VAL A 94 -13.62 -9.93 28.43
CA VAL A 94 -15.06 -9.74 28.44
C VAL A 94 -15.64 -10.61 29.56
N PRO A 95 -16.35 -10.02 30.54
CA PRO A 95 -16.97 -10.80 31.61
C PRO A 95 -17.97 -11.77 30.98
N LYS A 96 -17.82 -13.05 31.33
CA LYS A 96 -18.78 -14.08 30.91
C LYS A 96 -20.09 -13.85 31.68
N PRO A 97 -21.24 -13.95 31.01
CA PRO A 97 -22.52 -13.95 31.73
C PRO A 97 -22.57 -15.19 32.62
N ASP A 98 -22.99 -14.99 33.87
CA ASP A 98 -23.23 -16.06 34.83
C ASP A 98 -24.39 -16.93 34.31
N GLU A 99 -24.14 -18.23 34.08
CA GLU A 99 -25.15 -19.27 33.82
C GLU A 99 -25.82 -19.74 35.11
#